data_AF-A0A7K2W8C5-F1
#
_entry.id   AF-A0A7K2W8C5-F1
#
_cell.length_a   1.000
_cell.length_b   1.000
_cell.length_c   1.000
_cell.angle_alpha   90.00
_cell.angle_beta   90.00
_cell.angle_gamma   90.00
#
_symmetry.space_group_name_H-M   'P 1'
#
loop_
_entity.id
_entity.type
_entity.pdbx_description
1 polymer ?
#
loop_
_entity_poly.entity_id
_entity_poly.type
_entity_poly.pdbx_seq_one_letter_code
_entity_poly.pdbx_strand_id
1 'polypeptide(L)'
;MTRDEKDRQRAGAPGGGRPVLLGPAPEVRVDAVVDVVQPQVGDTVLTAKRSSSFAGTQLPFILRRLGRDQLVVVGATAGTEVLRTAADAWTRDIESFVVSDAVVDRTAGDHATALRWLATTCASVVATDSVLEAFRGPYTAAGTPRRN
;
A
#
# COMPACT_ATOMS: atom_id res chain seq x y z
N MET A 1 -44.23 1.74 8.21
CA MET A 1 -42.90 1.92 7.59
C MET A 1 -42.49 0.60 6.96
N THR A 2 -42.53 0.53 5.64
CA THR A 2 -42.38 -0.71 4.86
C THR A 2 -40.91 -1.06 4.63
N ARG A 3 -40.66 -2.37 4.47
CA ARG A 3 -39.34 -2.99 4.29
C ARG A 3 -38.57 -2.42 3.08
N ASP A 4 -39.28 -1.87 2.09
CA ASP A 4 -38.74 -1.26 0.88
C ASP A 4 -38.02 0.09 1.09
N GLU A 5 -38.31 0.80 2.19
CA GLU A 5 -37.70 2.11 2.45
C GLU A 5 -36.32 1.98 3.12
N LYS A 6 -36.04 0.84 3.76
CA LYS A 6 -34.71 0.53 4.32
C LYS A 6 -33.69 0.12 3.27
N ASP A 7 -34.12 -0.43 2.13
CA ASP A 7 -33.21 -0.87 1.07
C ASP A 7 -32.73 0.28 0.17
N ARG A 8 -33.43 1.42 0.16
CA ARG A 8 -32.97 2.64 -0.54
C ARG A 8 -31.82 3.36 0.20
N GLN A 9 -31.63 3.09 1.49
CA GLN A 9 -30.54 3.68 2.28
C GLN A 9 -29.21 2.88 2.18
N ARG A 10 -29.18 1.77 1.44
CA ARG A 10 -28.00 0.88 1.28
C ARG A 10 -27.19 1.10 -0.01
N ALA A 11 -27.45 2.18 -0.75
CA ALA A 11 -26.58 2.59 -1.84
C ALA A 11 -25.54 3.58 -1.31
N GLY A 12 -24.53 3.07 -0.60
CA GLY A 12 -23.32 3.84 -0.36
C GLY A 12 -22.72 4.19 -1.72
N ALA A 13 -22.65 5.49 -2.03
CA ALA A 13 -22.03 5.98 -3.25
C ALA A 13 -20.65 5.32 -3.43
N PRO A 14 -20.25 4.93 -4.67
CA PRO A 14 -18.88 4.50 -4.91
C PRO A 14 -17.98 5.69 -4.57
N GLY A 15 -17.37 5.64 -3.39
CA GLY A 15 -16.54 6.72 -2.89
C GLY A 15 -15.42 6.92 -3.90
N GLY A 16 -15.38 8.07 -4.56
CA GLY A 16 -14.23 8.53 -5.33
C GLY A 16 -13.05 8.61 -4.37
N GLY A 17 -12.32 7.50 -4.26
CA GLY A 17 -11.53 7.25 -3.07
C GLY A 17 -10.17 7.90 -3.19
N ARG A 18 -9.90 8.87 -2.33
CA ARG A 18 -8.55 9.40 -2.09
C ARG A 18 -7.61 8.23 -1.74
N PRO A 19 -6.32 8.28 -2.14
CA PRO A 19 -5.32 7.36 -1.61
C PRO A 19 -5.38 7.35 -0.07
N VAL A 20 -5.31 6.17 0.53
CA VAL A 20 -5.24 6.02 1.99
C VAL A 20 -3.79 5.72 2.34
N LEU A 21 -3.19 6.55 3.19
CA LEU A 21 -1.85 6.31 3.69
C LEU A 21 -1.90 5.31 4.85
N LEU A 22 -1.02 4.31 4.76
CA LEU A 22 -0.84 3.28 5.78
C LEU A 22 0.57 3.43 6.35
N GLY A 23 0.66 3.76 7.64
CA GLY A 23 1.91 4.01 8.35
C GLY A 23 2.22 3.00 9.47
N PRO A 24 3.42 3.03 10.06
CA PRO A 24 3.82 2.17 11.18
C PRO A 24 3.11 2.58 12.49
N ALA A 25 2.53 1.62 13.21
CA ALA A 25 1.60 1.83 14.35
C ALA A 25 2.03 2.88 15.39
N PRO A 26 1.08 3.50 16.13
CA PRO A 26 1.38 4.49 17.15
C PRO A 26 2.10 3.90 18.37
N GLU A 27 2.04 2.56 18.54
CA GLU A 27 2.79 1.82 19.56
C GLU A 27 4.29 1.69 19.23
N VAL A 28 4.66 1.88 17.95
CA VAL A 28 6.05 2.18 17.60
C VAL A 28 6.30 3.56 18.20
N ARG A 29 7.26 3.67 19.13
CA ARG A 29 7.58 4.94 19.78
C ARG A 29 7.67 6.02 18.69
N VAL A 30 6.89 7.08 18.85
CA VAL A 30 6.76 8.18 17.88
C VAL A 30 8.14 8.77 17.54
N ASP A 31 9.08 8.71 18.49
CA ASP A 31 10.51 9.03 18.36
C ASP A 31 11.28 8.17 17.33
N ALA A 32 10.73 7.04 16.87
CA ALA A 32 11.32 6.14 15.88
C ALA A 32 10.86 6.43 14.44
N VAL A 33 9.83 7.27 14.27
CA VAL A 33 9.42 7.81 12.97
C VAL A 33 9.95 9.24 12.89
N VAL A 34 10.65 9.57 11.79
CA VAL A 34 11.19 10.92 11.64
C VAL A 34 10.06 11.94 11.43
N ASP A 35 10.21 13.14 12.00
CA ASP A 35 9.16 14.18 12.02
C ASP A 35 8.52 14.45 10.65
N VAL A 36 9.33 14.44 9.59
CA VAL A 36 8.90 14.69 8.21
C VAL A 36 7.89 13.66 7.66
N VAL A 37 7.81 12.46 8.24
CA VAL A 37 6.87 11.41 7.81
C VAL A 37 5.97 10.92 8.94
N GLN A 38 5.76 11.74 9.96
CA GLN A 38 4.80 11.43 11.03
C GLN A 38 3.40 11.21 10.45
N PRO A 39 2.68 10.17 10.91
CA PRO A 39 1.29 9.95 10.48
C PRO A 39 0.41 11.16 10.77
N GLN A 40 -0.45 11.49 9.82
CA GLN A 40 -1.43 12.56 9.93
C GLN A 40 -2.79 12.05 10.41
N VAL A 41 -3.65 12.98 10.83
CA VAL A 41 -5.04 12.66 11.16
C VAL A 41 -5.73 12.04 9.94
N GLY A 42 -6.24 10.82 10.10
CA GLY A 42 -6.90 10.06 9.03
C GLY A 42 -6.03 8.93 8.46
N ASP A 43 -4.73 8.93 8.75
CA ASP A 43 -3.85 7.82 8.39
C ASP A 43 -4.18 6.58 9.22
N THR A 44 -4.07 5.42 8.59
CA THR A 44 -4.21 4.15 9.28
C THR A 44 -2.85 3.63 9.66
N VAL A 45 -2.72 3.20 10.91
CA VAL A 45 -1.42 2.94 11.50
C VAL A 45 -1.34 1.48 11.99
N LEU A 46 -0.35 0.71 11.52
CA LEU A 46 -0.27 -0.75 11.67
C LEU A 46 1.04 -1.24 12.32
N THR A 47 0.94 -2.13 13.31
CA THR A 47 2.12 -2.74 13.95
C THR A 47 2.50 -4.02 13.22
N ALA A 48 3.53 -3.98 12.39
CA ALA A 48 4.09 -5.20 11.79
C ALA A 48 5.01 -5.90 12.81
N LYS A 49 4.64 -7.11 13.25
CA LYS A 49 5.47 -7.94 14.16
C LYS A 49 6.48 -8.83 13.41
N ARG A 50 6.46 -8.77 12.08
CA ARG A 50 7.26 -9.54 11.13
C ARG A 50 7.60 -8.60 9.97
N SER A 51 8.57 -8.98 9.14
CA SER A 51 9.04 -8.10 8.06
C SER A 51 8.01 -7.84 6.95
N SER A 52 6.96 -8.66 6.81
CA SER A 52 5.86 -8.35 5.89
C SER A 52 4.78 -7.54 6.60
N SER A 53 4.34 -6.45 5.97
CA SER A 53 3.23 -5.62 6.46
C SER A 53 1.88 -6.33 6.46
N PHE A 54 1.76 -7.50 5.84
CA PHE A 54 0.57 -8.36 5.89
C PHE A 54 0.60 -9.34 7.06
N ALA A 55 1.80 -9.76 7.49
CA ALA A 55 1.95 -10.88 8.40
C ALA A 55 1.52 -10.51 9.83
N GLY A 56 0.35 -11.00 10.23
CA GLY A 56 -0.21 -10.76 11.57
C GLY A 56 -0.78 -9.34 11.75
N THR A 57 -1.13 -8.65 10.67
CA THR A 57 -1.72 -7.30 10.71
C THR A 57 -3.14 -7.28 10.14
N GLN A 58 -3.83 -6.15 10.30
CA GLN A 58 -5.16 -5.92 9.71
C GLN A 58 -5.10 -5.44 8.24
N LEU A 59 -3.91 -5.35 7.63
CA LEU A 59 -3.75 -4.82 6.28
C LEU A 59 -4.64 -5.52 5.23
N PRO A 60 -4.72 -6.87 5.15
CA PRO A 60 -5.60 -7.52 4.18
C PRO A 60 -7.08 -7.17 4.36
N PHE A 61 -7.53 -7.01 5.61
CA PHE A 61 -8.91 -6.66 5.92
C PHE A 61 -9.20 -5.20 5.51
N ILE A 62 -8.28 -4.28 5.78
CA ILE A 62 -8.39 -2.87 5.41
C ILE A 62 -8.50 -2.73 3.89
N LEU A 63 -7.60 -3.37 3.13
CA LEU A 63 -7.62 -3.29 1.66
C LEU A 63 -8.93 -3.82 1.07
N ARG A 64 -9.41 -4.98 1.56
CA ARG A 64 -10.71 -5.53 1.15
C ARG A 64 -11.88 -4.61 1.49
N ARG A 65 -11.89 -4.04 2.69
CA ARG A 65 -12.94 -3.09 3.13
C ARG A 65 -12.94 -1.82 2.29
N LEU A 66 -11.77 -1.36 1.86
CA LEU A 66 -11.61 -0.20 0.98
C LEU A 66 -11.83 -0.53 -0.51
N GLY A 67 -12.04 -1.81 -0.86
CA GLY A 67 -12.15 -2.26 -2.24
C GLY A 67 -10.88 -1.99 -3.06
N ARG A 68 -9.69 -2.13 -2.45
CA ARG A 68 -8.40 -1.88 -3.08
C ARG A 68 -7.63 -3.17 -3.33
N ASP A 69 -7.05 -3.25 -4.52
CA ASP A 69 -6.22 -4.33 -5.05
C ASP A 69 -4.83 -3.83 -5.48
N GLN A 70 -4.49 -2.59 -5.15
CA GLN A 70 -3.20 -1.98 -5.47
C GLN A 70 -2.53 -1.39 -4.22
N LEU A 71 -1.19 -1.43 -4.19
CA LEU A 71 -0.36 -0.86 -3.14
C LEU A 71 0.83 -0.11 -3.72
N VAL A 72 1.10 1.09 -3.20
CA VAL A 72 2.38 1.80 -3.40
C VAL A 72 3.25 1.57 -2.16
N VAL A 73 4.48 1.12 -2.34
CA VAL A 73 5.39 0.73 -1.26
C VAL A 73 6.64 1.62 -1.26
N VAL A 74 6.92 2.22 -0.10
CA VAL A 74 8.05 3.10 0.18
C VAL A 74 8.70 2.72 1.52
N GLY A 75 9.92 3.19 1.78
CA GLY A 75 10.60 3.06 3.07
C GLY A 75 11.82 2.12 3.08
N ALA A 76 12.14 1.59 4.26
CA ALA A 76 13.31 0.74 4.50
C ALA A 76 12.90 -0.61 5.13
N THR A 77 13.53 -1.74 4.83
CA THR A 77 14.68 -1.95 3.92
C THR A 77 14.23 -2.60 2.61
N ALA A 78 14.77 -2.15 1.47
CA ALA A 78 14.39 -2.63 0.13
C ALA A 78 14.45 -4.16 0.00
N GLY A 79 15.57 -4.78 0.36
CA GLY A 79 15.80 -6.23 0.27
C GLY A 79 15.13 -7.07 1.36
N THR A 80 14.48 -6.46 2.36
CA THR A 80 13.82 -7.18 3.46
C THR A 80 12.35 -6.83 3.57
N GLU A 81 11.99 -5.72 4.23
CA GLU A 81 10.60 -5.38 4.53
C GLU A 81 9.80 -5.05 3.27
N VAL A 82 10.37 -4.23 2.38
CA VAL A 82 9.74 -3.85 1.10
C VAL A 82 9.56 -5.09 0.24
N LEU A 83 10.62 -5.87 0.05
CA LEU A 83 10.58 -7.11 -0.74
C LEU A 83 9.55 -8.10 -0.21
N ARG A 84 9.56 -8.40 1.09
CA ARG A 84 8.62 -9.37 1.69
C ARG A 84 7.19 -8.88 1.62
N THR A 85 6.96 -7.57 1.80
CA THR A 85 5.61 -6.99 1.66
C THR A 85 5.13 -7.07 0.21
N ALA A 86 5.96 -6.75 -0.78
CA ALA A 86 5.60 -6.84 -2.19
C ALA A 86 5.34 -8.28 -2.65
N ALA A 87 6.18 -9.23 -2.24
CA ALA A 87 5.96 -10.66 -2.49
C ALA A 87 4.65 -11.17 -1.86
N ASP A 88 4.35 -10.74 -0.62
CA ASP A 88 3.08 -11.08 0.03
C ASP A 88 1.88 -10.44 -0.67
N ALA A 89 2.00 -9.22 -1.20
CA ALA A 89 0.95 -8.59 -2.00
C ALA A 89 0.67 -9.42 -3.27
N TRP A 90 1.74 -9.79 -3.98
CA TRP A 90 1.64 -10.58 -5.22
C TRP A 90 0.93 -11.92 -5.03
N THR A 91 1.26 -12.66 -3.96
CA THR A 91 0.57 -13.93 -3.63
C THR A 91 -0.91 -13.78 -3.23
N ARG A 92 -1.38 -12.54 -3.05
CA ARG A 92 -2.75 -12.18 -2.66
C ARG A 92 -3.51 -11.47 -3.77
N ASP A 93 -3.01 -11.53 -5.01
CA ASP A 93 -3.56 -10.82 -6.17
C ASP A 93 -3.66 -9.30 -5.95
N ILE A 94 -2.73 -8.74 -5.17
CA ILE A 94 -2.59 -7.29 -4.96
C ILE A 94 -1.39 -6.81 -5.78
N GLU A 95 -1.63 -5.90 -6.71
CA GLU A 95 -0.58 -5.29 -7.52
C GLU A 95 0.23 -4.32 -6.66
N SER A 96 1.55 -4.49 -6.66
CA SER A 96 2.45 -3.64 -5.88
C SER A 96 3.32 -2.77 -6.78
N PHE A 97 3.43 -1.49 -6.41
CA PHE A 97 4.26 -0.48 -7.05
C PHE A 97 5.34 -0.06 -6.05
N VAL A 98 6.59 -0.50 -6.27
CA VAL A 98 7.73 -0.13 -5.40
C VAL A 98 8.38 1.12 -5.95
N VAL A 99 8.49 2.14 -5.11
CA VAL A 99 9.00 3.47 -5.52
C VAL A 99 10.50 3.53 -5.33
N SER A 100 11.24 3.28 -6.42
CA SER A 100 12.70 3.11 -6.45
C SER A 100 13.53 4.24 -5.84
N ASP A 101 13.06 5.48 -5.90
CA ASP A 101 13.71 6.66 -5.32
C ASP A 101 13.18 7.01 -3.92
N ALA A 102 12.21 6.24 -3.41
CA ALA A 102 11.65 6.35 -2.06
C ALA A 102 11.79 5.05 -1.25
N VAL A 103 12.65 4.13 -1.70
CA VAL A 103 13.10 2.98 -0.91
C VAL A 103 14.60 3.03 -0.70
N VAL A 104 15.07 2.42 0.38
CA VAL A 104 16.49 2.41 0.72
C VAL A 104 16.95 1.05 1.21
N ASP A 105 18.23 0.75 0.98
CA ASP A 105 18.92 -0.40 1.53
C ASP A 105 20.26 0.03 2.14
N ARG A 106 20.94 -0.90 2.81
CA ARG A 106 22.22 -0.69 3.48
C ARG A 106 23.31 -0.20 2.53
N THR A 107 23.28 -0.66 1.29
CA THR A 107 24.22 -0.25 0.23
C THR A 107 23.47 -0.05 -1.09
N ALA A 108 24.07 0.71 -2.01
CA ALA A 108 23.54 0.86 -3.36
C ALA A 108 23.48 -0.48 -4.12
N GLY A 109 24.40 -1.41 -3.83
CA GLY A 109 24.41 -2.75 -4.42
C GLY A 109 23.24 -3.62 -3.94
N ASP A 110 22.96 -3.59 -2.64
CA ASP A 110 21.81 -4.29 -2.03
C ASP A 110 20.51 -3.71 -2.59
N HIS A 111 20.40 -2.37 -2.62
CA HIS A 111 19.26 -1.66 -3.17
C HIS A 111 18.99 -2.05 -4.62
N ALA A 112 20.01 -1.99 -5.49
CA ALA A 112 19.86 -2.35 -6.90
C ALA A 112 19.50 -3.84 -7.09
N THR A 113 20.02 -4.71 -6.23
CA THR A 113 19.71 -6.15 -6.26
C THR A 113 18.26 -6.42 -5.88
N ALA A 114 17.78 -5.78 -4.82
CA ALA A 114 16.39 -5.86 -4.39
C ALA A 114 15.42 -5.34 -5.47
N LEU A 115 15.69 -4.16 -6.04
CA LEU A 115 14.85 -3.58 -7.10
C LEU A 115 14.80 -4.46 -8.36
N ARG A 116 15.94 -5.03 -8.78
CA ARG A 116 15.96 -5.96 -9.92
C ARG A 116 15.07 -7.18 -9.65
N TRP A 117 15.21 -7.80 -8.48
CA TRP A 117 14.41 -8.97 -8.12
C TRP A 117 12.91 -8.63 -8.13
N LEU A 118 12.53 -7.55 -7.44
CA LEU A 118 11.16 -7.03 -7.37
C LEU A 118 10.55 -6.84 -8.77
N ALA A 119 11.25 -6.11 -9.65
CA ALA A 119 10.81 -5.81 -11.01
C ALA A 119 10.60 -7.06 -11.87
N THR A 120 11.44 -8.09 -11.67
CA THR A 120 11.37 -9.32 -12.47
C THR A 120 10.43 -10.37 -11.90
N THR A 121 9.89 -10.18 -10.69
CA THR A 121 9.17 -11.26 -9.97
C THR A 121 7.78 -10.86 -9.49
N CYS A 122 7.63 -9.74 -8.76
CA CYS A 122 6.39 -9.53 -7.99
C CYS A 122 5.88 -8.08 -7.89
N ALA A 123 6.61 -7.10 -8.43
CA ALA A 123 6.22 -5.69 -8.33
C ALA A 123 6.58 -4.89 -9.58
N SER A 124 5.79 -3.85 -9.85
CA SER A 124 6.18 -2.78 -10.76
C SER A 124 7.12 -1.82 -10.03
N VAL A 125 8.34 -1.64 -10.54
CA VAL A 125 9.28 -0.66 -9.96
C VAL A 125 9.14 0.66 -10.71
N VAL A 126 8.79 1.72 -9.97
CA VAL A 126 8.47 3.05 -10.52
C VAL A 126 9.25 4.15 -9.80
N ALA A 127 9.29 5.35 -10.37
CA ALA A 127 9.82 6.54 -9.71
C ALA A 127 8.69 7.34 -9.04
N THR A 128 9.04 8.18 -8.07
CA THR A 128 8.08 9.02 -7.33
C THR A 128 7.24 9.87 -8.27
N ASP A 129 7.84 10.45 -9.29
CA ASP A 129 7.14 11.30 -10.27
C ASP A 129 6.02 10.56 -11.00
N SER A 130 6.24 9.30 -11.39
CA SER A 130 5.21 8.48 -12.05
C SER A 130 4.02 8.19 -11.12
N VAL A 131 4.27 7.99 -9.82
CA VAL A 131 3.20 7.81 -8.82
C VAL A 131 2.41 9.11 -8.64
N LEU A 132 3.11 10.24 -8.52
CA LEU A 132 2.47 11.55 -8.36
C LEU A 132 1.63 11.93 -9.58
N GLU A 133 2.10 11.61 -10.78
CA GLU A 133 1.34 11.79 -12.01
C GLU A 133 0.06 10.94 -12.00
N ALA A 134 0.17 9.66 -11.65
CA ALA A 134 -0.99 8.76 -11.57
C ALA A 134 -2.04 9.25 -10.56
N PHE A 135 -1.64 9.82 -9.43
CA PHE A 135 -2.56 10.36 -8.42
C PHE A 135 -3.20 11.71 -8.80
N ARG A 136 -2.65 12.43 -9.78
CA ARG A 136 -3.27 13.65 -10.33
C ARG A 136 -4.32 13.35 -11.40
N GLY A 137 -4.26 12.16 -12.01
CA GLY A 137 -5.23 11.71 -12.99
C GLY A 137 -6.63 11.51 -12.40
N PRO A 138 -7.69 11.56 -13.22
CA PRO A 138 -9.03 11.21 -12.76
C PRO A 138 -9.04 9.76 -12.26
N TYR A 139 -9.54 9.54 -11.04
CA TYR A 139 -9.77 8.19 -10.53
C TYR A 139 -10.81 7.49 -11.41
N THR A 140 -10.38 6.55 -12.23
CA THR A 140 -11.27 5.61 -12.91
C THR A 140 -11.63 4.51 -11.91
N ALA A 141 -12.86 4.56 -11.41
CA ALA A 141 -13.47 3.50 -10.62
C ALA A 141 -13.78 2.27 -11.49
N ALA A 142 -12.78 1.71 -12.17
CA ALA A 142 -12.86 0.47 -12.94
C ALA A 142 -11.47 0.10 -13.45
N GLY A 143 -10.68 -0.59 -12.62
CA GLY A 143 -9.80 -1.63 -13.12
C GLY A 143 -10.54 -2.94 -12.92
N THR A 144 -10.99 -3.60 -13.99
CA THR A 144 -11.30 -5.02 -13.87
C THR A 144 -10.03 -5.70 -13.32
N PRO A 145 -10.11 -6.48 -12.23
CA PRO A 145 -8.92 -7.14 -11.70
C PRO A 145 -8.28 -7.90 -12.86
N ARG A 146 -7.06 -7.51 -13.23
CA ARG A 146 -6.31 -8.19 -14.30
C ARG A 146 -5.89 -9.53 -13.73
N ARG A 147 -6.77 -10.53 -13.87
CA ARG A 147 -6.44 -11.93 -13.62
C ARG A 147 -5.27 -12.28 -14.55
N ASN A 148 -4.16 -12.71 -13.94
CA ASN A 148 -3.17 -13.51 -14.65
C ASN A 148 -3.77 -14.88 -15.00
#